data_AF-Q0CAF7-F1
#
_entry.id   AF-Q0CAF7-F1
#
_cell.length_a   1.000
_cell.length_b   1.000
_cell.length_c   1.000
_cell.angle_alpha   90.00
_cell.angle_beta   90.00
_cell.angle_gamma   90.00
#
_symmetry.space_group_name_H-M   'P 1'
#
loop_
_entity.id
_entity.type
_entity.pdbx_description
1 polymer ?
#
loop_
_entity_poly.entity_id
_entity_poly.type
_entity_poly.pdbx_seq_one_letter_code
_entity_poly.pdbx_strand_id
1 'polypeptide(L)'
;MSNSTESLSLHMTVYIRPENLGKFWEEFKPLYDNVIAEPEFSYLIDNYQVPIDRVVVQAKKPYYEKYFAITTPMYLKPREVKVLNRVGAPYTMVKRANGGLYH
;
A
#
# COMPACT_ATOMS: atom_id res chain seq x y z
N MET A 1 -24.34 -11.13 15.96
CA MET A 1 -24.01 -9.90 15.20
C MET A 1 -22.49 -9.71 15.25
N SER A 2 -21.72 -10.45 14.46
CA SER A 2 -20.27 -10.23 14.34
C SER A 2 -19.83 -10.64 12.94
N ASN A 3 -19.95 -9.73 11.99
CA ASN A 3 -19.40 -9.91 10.64
C ASN A 3 -18.70 -8.60 10.20
N SER A 4 -17.94 -7.97 11.09
CA SER A 4 -16.93 -7.00 10.63
C SER A 4 -15.70 -7.80 10.25
N THR A 5 -15.48 -8.01 8.95
CA THR A 5 -14.17 -8.41 8.43
C THR A 5 -13.17 -7.33 8.82
N GLU A 6 -12.45 -7.56 9.92
CA GLU A 6 -11.40 -6.67 10.42
C GLU A 6 -10.38 -6.47 9.30
N SER A 7 -10.36 -5.26 8.76
CA SER A 7 -9.52 -4.89 7.63
C SER A 7 -8.54 -3.82 8.05
N LEU A 8 -7.31 -3.93 7.57
CA LEU A 8 -6.22 -3.04 7.95
C LEU A 8 -5.88 -2.07 6.82
N SER A 9 -5.66 -0.81 7.17
CA SER A 9 -5.05 0.16 6.28
C SER A 9 -3.60 0.37 6.67
N LEU A 10 -2.69 0.21 5.70
CA LEU A 10 -1.27 0.50 5.85
C LEU A 10 -0.97 1.87 5.24
N HIS A 11 -0.59 2.83 6.07
CA HIS A 11 -0.14 4.15 5.62
C HIS A 11 1.37 4.24 5.81
N MET A 12 2.11 4.36 4.70
CA MET A 12 3.56 4.51 4.72
C MET A 12 3.93 5.92 4.27
N THR A 13 4.63 6.66 5.13
CA THR A 13 5.16 7.97 4.79
C THR A 13 6.66 7.86 4.61
N VAL A 14 7.13 8.28 3.42
CA VAL A 14 8.55 8.39 3.07
C VAL A 14 8.90 9.85 2.88
N TYR A 15 10.07 10.25 3.35
CA TYR A 15 10.54 11.64 3.31
C TYR A 15 11.72 11.67 2.35
N ILE A 16 11.58 12.36 1.23
CA ILE A 16 12.54 12.31 0.11
C ILE A 16 12.86 13.74 -0.32
N ARG A 17 14.13 14.03 -0.63
CA ARG A 17 14.49 15.31 -1.24
C ARG A 17 13.90 15.43 -2.65
N PRO A 18 13.42 16.60 -3.08
CA PRO A 18 12.85 16.79 -4.40
C PRO A 18 13.74 16.27 -5.54
N GLU A 19 15.06 16.43 -5.42
CA GLU A 19 16.02 15.95 -6.45
C GLU A 19 15.98 14.42 -6.67
N ASN A 20 15.60 13.65 -5.65
CA ASN A 20 15.54 12.18 -5.72
C ASN A 20 14.17 11.66 -6.18
N LEU A 21 13.16 12.53 -6.34
CA LEU A 21 11.79 12.09 -6.68
C LEU A 21 11.72 11.38 -8.03
N GLY A 22 12.43 11.87 -9.04
CA GLY A 22 12.43 11.24 -10.38
C GLY A 22 12.88 9.78 -10.30
N LYS A 23 14.06 9.56 -9.71
CA LYS A 23 14.62 8.22 -9.50
C LYS A 23 13.74 7.35 -8.60
N PHE A 24 13.14 7.94 -7.56
CA PHE A 24 12.22 7.21 -6.70
C PHE A 24 11.02 6.66 -7.49
N TRP A 25 10.41 7.46 -8.36
CA TRP A 25 9.28 7.02 -9.17
C TRP A 25 9.66 5.98 -10.23
N GLU A 26 10.85 6.09 -10.82
CA GLU A 26 11.39 5.08 -11.73
C GLU A 26 11.53 3.71 -11.04
N GLU A 27 12.01 3.69 -9.79
CA GLU A 27 12.16 2.46 -9.01
C GLU A 27 10.83 1.96 -8.43
N PHE A 28 9.89 2.87 -8.16
CA PHE A 28 8.56 2.52 -7.68
C PHE A 28 7.68 1.91 -8.78
N LYS A 29 7.87 2.30 -10.04
CA LYS A 29 7.02 1.81 -11.14
C LYS A 29 7.06 0.29 -11.32
N PRO A 30 8.23 -0.39 -11.35
CA PRO A 30 8.29 -1.85 -11.39
C PRO A 30 7.64 -2.52 -10.18
N LEU A 31 7.79 -1.93 -8.99
CA LEU A 31 7.12 -2.43 -7.79
C LEU A 31 5.61 -2.36 -7.98
N TYR A 32 5.10 -1.19 -8.38
CA TYR A 32 3.69 -0.96 -8.63
C TYR A 32 3.13 -1.96 -9.65
N ASP A 33 3.80 -2.13 -10.79
CA ASP A 33 3.39 -3.04 -11.86
C ASP A 33 3.29 -4.50 -11.41
N ASN A 34 4.28 -4.96 -10.63
CA ASN A 34 4.28 -6.32 -10.09
C ASN A 34 3.10 -6.55 -9.15
N VAL A 35 2.75 -5.57 -8.32
CA VAL A 35 1.65 -5.77 -7.36
C VAL A 35 0.28 -5.65 -8.01
N ILE A 36 0.04 -4.70 -8.93
CA ILE A 36 -1.27 -4.60 -9.59
C ILE A 36 -1.56 -5.78 -10.54
N ALA A 37 -0.52 -6.50 -10.98
CA ALA A 37 -0.66 -7.73 -11.75
C ALA A 37 -1.13 -8.91 -10.89
N GLU A 38 -1.04 -8.82 -9.56
CA GLU A 38 -1.49 -9.87 -8.66
C GLU A 38 -3.03 -9.82 -8.53
N PRO A 39 -3.74 -10.90 -8.89
CA PRO A 39 -5.21 -10.90 -8.87
C PRO A 39 -5.78 -10.66 -7.47
N GLU A 40 -5.02 -10.99 -6.42
CA GLU A 40 -5.33 -10.73 -5.02
C GLU A 40 -5.09 -9.29 -4.53
N PHE A 41 -4.36 -8.44 -5.27
CA PHE A 41 -4.01 -7.07 -4.86
C PHE A 41 -4.45 -6.05 -5.92
N SER A 42 -5.68 -5.54 -5.81
CA SER A 42 -6.19 -4.69 -6.88
C SER A 42 -5.69 -3.22 -6.86
N TYR A 43 -5.09 -2.69 -5.77
CA TYR A 43 -4.42 -1.36 -5.73
C TYR A 43 -3.31 -1.30 -4.66
N LEU A 44 -2.12 -0.80 -5.03
CA LEU A 44 -1.00 -0.56 -4.10
C LEU A 44 -1.13 0.77 -3.31
N ILE A 45 -1.93 1.70 -3.82
CA ILE A 45 -2.00 3.10 -3.35
C ILE A 45 -3.30 3.41 -2.59
N ASP A 46 -4.28 2.52 -2.58
CA ASP A 46 -5.52 2.74 -1.83
C ASP A 46 -6.03 1.44 -1.20
N ASN A 47 -5.89 1.37 0.13
CA ASN A 47 -6.93 0.87 1.03
C ASN A 47 -7.54 -0.52 0.72
N TYR A 48 -6.89 -1.61 1.16
CA TYR A 48 -7.46 -2.96 1.07
C TYR A 48 -7.92 -3.57 2.38
N GLN A 49 -8.86 -4.51 2.27
CA GLN A 49 -9.26 -5.44 3.32
C GLN A 49 -8.33 -6.66 3.35
N VAL A 50 -7.07 -6.47 3.74
CA VAL A 50 -6.13 -7.59 3.84
C VAL A 50 -5.82 -7.91 5.31
N PRO A 51 -5.91 -9.19 5.74
CA PRO A 51 -5.40 -9.61 7.04
C PRO A 51 -3.91 -9.29 7.19
N ILE A 52 -3.45 -9.03 8.42
CA ILE A 52 -2.05 -8.67 8.71
C ILE A 52 -1.06 -9.72 8.17
N ASP A 53 -1.40 -11.00 8.25
CA ASP A 53 -0.54 -12.09 7.79
C ASP A 53 -0.23 -11.98 6.31
N ARG A 54 -1.18 -11.49 5.50
CA ARG A 54 -0.99 -11.27 4.08
C ARG A 54 -0.10 -10.07 3.79
N VAL A 55 -0.20 -9.00 4.61
CA VAL A 55 0.72 -7.85 4.52
C VAL A 55 2.15 -8.28 4.81
N VAL A 56 2.35 -9.14 5.81
CA VAL A 56 3.68 -9.68 6.18
C VAL A 56 4.24 -10.58 5.08
N VAL A 57 3.41 -11.44 4.47
CA VAL A 57 3.83 -12.26 3.32
C VAL A 57 4.19 -11.39 2.12
N GLN A 58 3.40 -10.35 1.84
CA GLN A 58 3.64 -9.42 0.74
C GLN A 58 4.99 -8.71 0.91
N ALA A 59 5.27 -8.19 2.11
CA ALA A 59 6.52 -7.50 2.40
C ALA A 59 7.78 -8.38 2.27
N LYS A 60 7.63 -9.71 2.22
CA LYS A 60 8.74 -10.68 2.01
C LYS A 60 8.97 -11.02 0.54
N LYS A 61 8.14 -10.54 -0.39
CA LYS A 61 8.31 -10.87 -1.81
C LYS A 61 9.62 -10.27 -2.36
N PRO A 62 10.35 -10.98 -3.25
CA PRO A 62 11.70 -10.60 -3.66
C PRO A 62 11.80 -9.20 -4.29
N TYR A 63 10.76 -8.75 -4.98
CA TYR A 63 10.75 -7.44 -5.62
C TYR A 63 10.68 -6.27 -4.61
N TYR A 64 10.23 -6.49 -3.37
CA TYR A 64 10.30 -5.48 -2.31
C TYR A 64 11.71 -5.31 -1.76
N GLU A 65 12.49 -6.39 -1.66
CA GLU A 65 13.86 -6.33 -1.16
C GLU A 65 14.73 -5.44 -2.05
N LYS A 66 14.67 -5.67 -3.38
CA LYS A 66 15.37 -4.84 -4.36
C LYS A 66 14.91 -3.39 -4.30
N TYR A 67 13.60 -3.16 -4.26
CA TYR A 67 13.05 -1.80 -4.16
C TYR A 67 13.54 -1.07 -2.89
N PHE A 68 13.51 -1.71 -1.73
CA PHE A 68 13.96 -1.08 -0.49
C PHE A 68 15.47 -0.87 -0.44
N ALA A 69 16.27 -1.78 -1.01
CA ALA A 69 17.71 -1.59 -1.11
C ALA A 69 18.07 -0.34 -1.91
N ILE A 70 17.32 -0.06 -2.99
CA ILE A 70 17.57 1.10 -3.86
C ILE A 70 16.98 2.39 -3.27
N THR A 71 15.76 2.34 -2.73
CA THR A 71 15.02 3.54 -2.30
C THR A 71 15.33 4.00 -0.88
N THR A 72 15.70 3.09 0.05
CA THR A 72 15.98 3.47 1.45
C THR A 72 17.10 4.50 1.59
N PRO A 73 18.21 4.44 0.83
CA PRO A 73 19.24 5.49 0.83
C PRO A 73 18.74 6.87 0.37
N MET A 74 17.61 6.95 -0.33
CA MET A 74 17.01 8.21 -0.77
C MET A 74 16.23 8.92 0.33
N TYR A 75 15.94 8.22 1.43
CA TYR A 75 15.10 8.74 2.51
C TYR A 75 15.89 9.70 3.41
N LEU A 76 15.24 10.81 3.77
CA LEU A 76 15.76 11.82 4.70
C LEU A 76 15.76 11.34 6.16
N LYS A 77 14.83 10.45 6.49
CA LYS A 77 14.66 9.86 7.82
C LYS A 77 13.96 8.51 7.69
N PRO A 78 13.95 7.67 8.74
CA PRO A 78 13.20 6.41 8.72
C PRO A 78 11.75 6.63 8.29
N ARG A 79 11.24 5.69 7.48
CA ARG A 79 9.84 5.66 7.06
C ARG A 79 8.92 5.55 8.28
N GLU A 80 7.78 6.23 8.21
CA GLU A 80 6.74 6.14 9.23
C GLU A 80 5.65 5.21 8.72
N VAL A 81 5.31 4.20 9.52
CA VAL A 81 4.29 3.21 9.20
C VAL A 81 3.17 3.31 10.21
N LYS A 82 1.94 3.55 9.74
CA LYS A 82 0.72 3.49 10.55
C LYS A 82 -0.13 2.33 10.06
N VAL A 83 -0.45 1.42 10.96
CA VAL A 83 -1.42 0.35 10.73
C VAL A 83 -2.71 0.76 11.44
N LEU A 84 -3.79 0.91 10.68
CA LEU A 84 -5.06 1.40 11.19
C LEU A 84 -6.14 0.35 10.95
N ASN A 85 -7.02 0.15 11.93
CA ASN A 85 -8.24 -0.62 11.74
C ASN A 85 -9.20 0.20 10.89
N ARG A 86 -9.72 -0.40 9.81
CA ARG A 86 -10.80 0.23 9.04
C ARG A 86 -12.10 0.14 9.84
N VAL A 87 -12.87 1.22 9.81
CA VAL A 87 -14.16 1.32 10.51
C VAL A 87 -15.24 0.45 9.85
N GLY A 88 -15.13 0.15 8.55
CA GLY A 88 -16.10 -0.66 7.81
C GLY A 88 -17.36 0.11 7.42
N ALA A 89 -18.38 -0.59 6.93
CA ALA A 89 -19.70 0.00 6.64
C ALA A 89 -20.39 0.46 7.95
N PRO A 90 -21.19 1.54 7.94
CA PRO A 90 -21.57 2.38 6.80
C PRO A 90 -20.55 3.48 6.46
N TYR A 91 -19.48 3.63 7.25
CA TYR A 91 -18.50 4.71 7.13
C TYR A 91 -17.37 4.42 6.13
N THR A 92 -17.59 3.47 5.22
CA THR A 92 -16.71 3.18 4.09
C THR A 92 -17.49 3.39 2.81
N MET A 93 -17.18 4.46 2.07
CA MET A 93 -17.80 4.78 0.80
C MET A 93 -16.73 5.27 -0.18
N VAL A 94 -16.70 4.69 -1.38
CA VAL A 94 -15.96 5.24 -2.52
C VAL A 94 -16.99 5.85 -3.46
N LYS A 95 -16.82 7.13 -3.83
CA LYS A 95 -17.72 7.77 -4.81
C LYS A 95 -17.74 6.94 -6.10
N ARG A 96 -18.91 6.77 -6.70
CA ARG A 96 -19.06 6.03 -7.98
C ARG A 96 -18.11 6.54 -9.07
N ALA A 97 -17.92 7.85 -9.14
CA ALA A 97 -16.99 8.48 -10.09
C ALA A 97 -15.53 8.05 -9.91
N ASN A 98 -15.16 7.48 -8.75
CA ASN A 98 -13.81 7.05 -8.41
C ASN A 98 -13.70 5.51 -8.31
N GLY A 99 -14.59 4.77 -8.98
CA GLY A 99 -14.50 3.30 -9.06
C GLY A 99 -15.20 2.53 -7.93
N GLY A 100 -16.07 3.16 -7.15
CA GLY A 100 -16.89 2.46 -6.15
C GLY A 100 -17.99 1.61 -6.78
N LEU A 101 -18.05 0.31 -6.44
CA LEU A 101 -19.14 -0.61 -6.80
C LEU A 101 -20.20 -0.65 -5.67
N TYR A 102 -21.49 -0.61 -6.03
CA TYR A 102 -22.58 -0.89 -5.08
C TYR A 102 -22.76 -2.42 -4.98
N HIS A 103 -22.95 -2.92 -3.75
CA HIS A 103 -23.47 -4.27 -3.50
C HIS A 103 -24.93 -4.38 -3.95
#